data_AF-A0A0W7TJP9-F1
#
_entry.id   AF-A0A0W7TJP9-F1
#
_cell.length_a   1.000
_cell.length_b   1.000
_cell.length_c   1.000
_cell.angle_alpha   90.00
_cell.angle_beta   90.00
_cell.angle_gamma   90.00
#
_symmetry.space_group_name_H-M   'P 1'
#
loop_
_entity.id
_entity.type
_entity.pdbx_description
1 polymer ?
#
loop_
_entity_poly.entity_id
_entity_poly.type
_entity_poly.pdbx_seq_one_letter_code
_entity_poly.pdbx_strand_id
1 'polypeptide(L)'
;MVRFYKCSSCANTFISDEWHSYCPHCGAHGWSTDKVFFFKCSGCGRIFMGDDVDQTCPFCGGSGWKAEDFAFFRCGRCGKYFVGDGLNEKCSFCGGSGWRQ
;
A
#
# COMPACT_ATOMS: atom_id res chain seq x y z
N MET A 1 3.50 -13.70 7.06
CA MET A 1 4.40 -13.15 6.03
C MET A 1 3.58 -12.26 5.12
N VAL A 2 4.01 -11.02 4.86
CA VAL A 2 3.29 -10.13 3.94
C VAL A 2 3.56 -10.51 2.48
N ARG A 3 2.55 -10.32 1.63
CA ARG A 3 2.62 -10.52 0.18
C ARG A 3 2.01 -9.34 -0.54
N PHE A 4 2.36 -9.17 -1.80
CA PHE A 4 1.84 -8.12 -2.65
C PHE A 4 0.97 -8.67 -3.77
N TYR A 5 -0.07 -7.92 -4.09
CA TYR A 5 -1.08 -8.32 -5.05
C TYR A 5 -1.43 -7.15 -5.96
N LYS A 6 -1.69 -7.42 -7.25
CA LYS A 6 -2.30 -6.47 -8.18
C LYS A 6 -3.78 -6.79 -8.30
N CYS A 7 -4.65 -5.82 -8.01
CA CYS A 7 -6.09 -6.01 -8.12
C CYS A 7 -6.54 -6.20 -9.58
N SER A 8 -7.39 -7.19 -9.84
CA SER A 8 -7.94 -7.45 -11.17
C SER A 8 -8.91 -6.38 -11.68
N SER A 9 -9.56 -5.65 -10.76
CA SER A 9 -10.63 -4.72 -11.10
C SER A 9 -10.18 -3.26 -11.14
N CYS A 10 -9.40 -2.81 -10.15
CA CYS A 10 -8.94 -1.41 -10.09
C CYS A 10 -7.46 -1.22 -10.41
N ALA A 11 -6.74 -2.29 -10.75
CA ALA A 11 -5.30 -2.29 -11.03
C ALA A 11 -4.42 -1.72 -9.89
N ASN A 12 -4.96 -1.44 -8.71
CA ASN A 12 -4.14 -1.00 -7.57
C ASN A 12 -3.29 -2.15 -7.06
N THR A 13 -2.03 -1.85 -6.77
CA THR A 13 -1.14 -2.74 -6.03
C THR A 13 -1.41 -2.58 -4.54
N PHE A 14 -1.57 -3.70 -3.83
CA PHE A 14 -1.84 -3.70 -2.40
C PHE A 14 -1.07 -4.79 -1.68
N ILE A 15 -0.91 -4.60 -0.37
CA ILE A 15 -0.26 -5.53 0.54
C ILE A 15 -1.32 -6.29 1.33
N SER A 16 -1.10 -7.58 1.55
CA SER A 16 -1.94 -8.43 2.40
C SER A 16 -1.15 -9.61 2.95
N ASP A 17 -1.82 -10.52 3.63
CA ASP A 17 -1.27 -11.84 3.97
C ASP A 17 -1.56 -12.87 2.87
N GLU A 18 -0.96 -14.06 2.99
CA GLU A 18 -1.07 -15.14 2.01
C GLU A 18 -2.49 -15.73 1.86
N TRP A 19 -3.37 -15.49 2.83
CA TRP A 19 -4.73 -16.05 2.86
C TRP A 19 -5.77 -15.05 2.32
N HIS A 20 -5.46 -13.76 2.30
CA HIS A 20 -6.38 -12.69 1.93
C HIS A 20 -5.92 -11.92 0.69
N SER A 21 -6.06 -12.53 -0.48
CA SER A 21 -5.77 -11.90 -1.79
C SER A 21 -6.85 -10.92 -2.27
N TYR A 22 -7.78 -10.47 -1.41
CA TYR A 22 -8.86 -9.56 -1.81
C TYR A 22 -8.46 -8.09 -1.63
N CYS A 23 -8.70 -7.29 -2.66
CA CYS A 23 -8.32 -5.89 -2.69
C CYS A 23 -9.03 -5.11 -1.57
N PRO A 24 -8.29 -4.40 -0.70
CA PRO A 24 -8.89 -3.68 0.42
C PRO A 24 -9.73 -2.46 0.00
N HIS A 25 -9.65 -2.03 -1.27
CA HIS A 25 -10.38 -0.89 -1.82
C HIS A 25 -11.73 -1.28 -2.45
N CYS A 26 -11.76 -2.36 -3.25
CA CYS A 26 -12.97 -2.74 -4.01
C CYS A 26 -13.45 -4.18 -3.75
N GLY A 27 -12.73 -4.97 -2.95
CA GLY A 27 -13.09 -6.35 -2.63
C GLY A 27 -12.83 -7.37 -3.75
N ALA A 28 -12.39 -6.94 -4.94
CA ALA A 28 -12.06 -7.86 -6.03
C ALA A 28 -10.79 -8.67 -5.73
N HIS A 29 -10.68 -9.86 -6.32
CA HIS A 29 -9.51 -10.72 -6.18
C HIS A 29 -8.25 -10.08 -6.80
N GLY A 30 -7.12 -10.25 -6.13
CA GLY A 30 -5.80 -9.82 -6.59
C GLY A 30 -4.89 -10.98 -6.91
N TRP A 31 -3.97 -10.77 -7.84
CA TRP A 31 -2.98 -11.77 -8.27
C TRP A 31 -1.64 -11.44 -7.62
N SER A 32 -0.94 -12.45 -7.11
CA SER A 32 0.38 -12.28 -6.48
C SER A 32 1.35 -11.63 -7.48
N THR A 33 2.13 -10.66 -7.01
CA THR A 33 3.18 -10.02 -7.82
C THR A 33 4.38 -9.69 -6.95
N ASP A 34 5.57 -9.93 -7.49
CA ASP A 34 6.84 -9.59 -6.84
C ASP A 34 7.41 -8.27 -7.39
N LYS A 35 6.82 -7.74 -8.46
CA LYS A 35 7.22 -6.46 -9.07
C LYS A 35 6.47 -5.32 -8.41
N VAL A 36 6.89 -4.96 -7.21
CA VAL A 36 6.34 -3.83 -6.46
C VAL A 36 7.44 -2.86 -6.10
N PHE A 37 7.20 -1.59 -6.42
CA PHE A 37 8.03 -0.48 -6.01
C PHE A 37 7.27 0.38 -5.00
N PHE A 38 8.03 1.00 -4.12
CA PHE A 38 7.50 1.91 -3.11
C PHE A 38 7.88 3.33 -3.48
N PHE A 39 6.90 4.22 -3.42
CA PHE A 39 7.07 5.61 -3.80
C PHE A 39 6.58 6.53 -2.69
N LYS A 40 7.28 7.64 -2.47
CA LYS A 40 6.84 8.73 -1.60
C LYS A 40 6.24 9.82 -2.48
N CYS A 41 4.98 10.18 -2.21
CA CYS A 41 4.28 11.21 -2.99
C CYS A 41 4.77 12.62 -2.63
N SER A 42 5.06 13.45 -3.63
CA SER A 42 5.43 14.86 -3.44
C SER A 42 4.29 15.72 -2.90
N GLY A 43 3.05 15.40 -3.28
CA GLY A 43 1.88 16.21 -2.94
C GLY A 43 1.36 15.96 -1.52
N CYS A 44 1.25 14.69 -1.12
CA CYS A 44 0.67 14.32 0.18
C CYS A 44 1.67 13.67 1.16
N GLY A 45 2.92 13.44 0.75
CA GLY A 45 3.98 12.86 1.58
C GLY A 45 3.82 11.37 1.90
N ARG A 46 2.73 10.73 1.47
CA ARG A 46 2.46 9.32 1.78
C ARG A 46 3.33 8.37 0.97
N ILE A 47 3.67 7.23 1.58
CA ILE A 47 4.21 6.09 0.87
C ILE A 47 3.07 5.32 0.21
N PHE A 48 3.25 4.94 -1.05
CA PHE A 48 2.32 4.11 -1.80
C PHE A 48 3.07 3.07 -2.63
N MET A 49 2.35 2.02 -3.01
CA MET A 49 2.87 0.96 -3.88
C MET A 49 2.47 1.25 -5.32
N GLY A 50 3.40 1.00 -6.25
CA GLY A 50 3.17 1.11 -7.68
C GLY A 50 4.01 0.11 -8.45
N ASP A 51 3.91 0.18 -9.77
CA ASP A 51 4.88 -0.44 -10.68
C ASP A 51 5.91 0.60 -11.15
N ASP A 52 6.95 0.19 -11.88
CA ASP A 52 8.02 1.10 -12.29
C ASP A 52 7.56 2.15 -13.33
N VAL A 53 6.42 1.89 -13.96
CA VAL A 53 5.86 2.72 -15.04
C VAL A 53 4.94 3.79 -14.46
N ASP A 54 4.09 3.43 -13.50
CA ASP A 54 3.13 4.35 -12.89
C ASP A 54 3.56 4.80 -11.48
N GLN A 55 4.11 6.01 -11.43
CA GLN A 55 4.50 6.70 -10.20
C GLN A 55 3.42 7.67 -9.71
N THR A 56 2.18 7.50 -10.16
CA THR A 56 1.06 8.36 -9.77
C THR A 56 0.50 7.93 -8.41
N CYS A 57 0.41 8.87 -7.48
CA CYS A 57 -0.11 8.61 -6.16
C CYS A 57 -1.63 8.32 -6.22
N PRO A 58 -2.10 7.13 -5.78
CA PRO A 58 -3.50 6.76 -5.86
C PRO A 58 -4.39 7.56 -4.88
N PHE A 59 -3.80 8.34 -3.97
CA PHE A 59 -4.53 9.10 -2.97
C PHE A 59 -4.83 10.55 -3.38
N CYS A 60 -3.94 11.17 -4.16
CA CYS A 60 -4.07 12.58 -4.53
C CYS A 60 -3.72 12.88 -5.99
N GLY A 61 -3.33 11.89 -6.79
CA GLY A 61 -2.97 12.05 -8.20
C GLY A 61 -1.61 12.70 -8.46
N GLY A 62 -0.86 13.08 -7.42
CA GLY A 62 0.48 13.66 -7.58
C GLY A 62 1.54 12.61 -7.89
N SER A 63 2.66 13.01 -8.48
CA SER A 63 3.79 12.12 -8.72
C SER A 63 4.50 11.72 -7.41
N GLY A 64 5.09 10.53 -7.40
CA GLY A 64 5.98 10.07 -6.34
C GLY A 64 7.38 9.76 -6.86
N TRP A 65 8.34 9.70 -5.94
CA TRP A 65 9.70 9.23 -6.21
C TRP A 65 9.98 7.95 -5.43
N LYS A 66 10.92 7.11 -5.89
CA LYS A 66 11.25 5.84 -5.22
C LYS A 66 11.65 6.09 -3.76
N ALA A 67 10.98 5.38 -2.85
CA ALA A 67 11.25 5.45 -1.43
C ALA A 67 12.10 4.25 -1.02
N GLU A 68 13.22 4.52 -0.35
CA GLU A 68 14.08 3.49 0.25
C GLU A 68 13.73 3.26 1.73
N ASP A 69 13.28 4.31 2.42
CA ASP A 69 12.82 4.25 3.81
C ASP A 69 11.31 4.04 3.91
N PHE A 70 10.91 2.78 3.99
CA PHE A 70 9.52 2.39 4.24
C PHE A 70 9.44 1.20 5.20
N ALA A 71 8.28 1.05 5.83
CA ALA A 71 7.96 -0.09 6.67
C ALA A 71 6.53 -0.56 6.44
N PHE A 72 6.29 -1.83 6.74
CA PHE A 72 4.97 -2.45 6.68
C PHE A 72 4.30 -2.38 8.04
N PHE A 73 3.01 -2.09 8.04
CA PHE A 73 2.21 -1.95 9.24
C PHE A 73 0.93 -2.75 9.10
N ARG A 74 0.43 -3.27 10.23
CA ARG A 74 -0.91 -3.81 10.35
C ARG A 74 -1.74 -2.87 11.21
N CYS A 75 -2.87 -2.39 10.70
CA CYS A 75 -3.74 -1.50 11.45
C CYS A 75 -4.41 -2.23 12.61
N GLY A 76 -4.28 -1.71 13.83
CA GLY A 76 -4.94 -2.29 15.01
C GLY A 76 -6.46 -2.16 15.00
N ARG A 77 -7.02 -1.22 14.21
CA ARG A 77 -8.46 -0.95 14.15
C ARG A 77 -9.18 -1.80 13.11
N CYS A 78 -8.66 -1.89 11.89
CA CYS A 78 -9.32 -2.61 10.79
C CYS A 78 -8.57 -3.86 10.33
N GLY A 79 -7.42 -4.18 10.93
CA GLY A 79 -6.63 -5.36 10.62
C GLY A 79 -5.89 -5.33 9.28
N LYS A 80 -6.17 -4.33 8.42
CA LYS A 80 -5.56 -4.20 7.09
C LYS A 80 -4.07 -3.86 7.17
N TYR A 81 -3.32 -4.40 6.22
CA TYR A 81 -1.93 -4.06 6.00
C TYR A 81 -1.80 -2.76 5.20
N PHE A 82 -0.77 -1.97 5.50
CA PHE A 82 -0.45 -0.75 4.76
C PHE A 82 1.05 -0.44 4.86
N VAL A 83 1.51 0.46 4.00
CA VAL A 83 2.90 0.94 3.97
C VAL A 83 2.96 2.36 4.55
N GLY A 84 4.04 2.68 5.26
CA GLY A 84 4.31 4.01 5.80
C GLY A 84 5.82 4.27 5.89
N ASP A 85 6.20 5.50 6.22
CA ASP A 85 7.60 5.93 6.35
C ASP A 85 8.14 5.83 7.78
N GLY A 86 7.49 5.07 8.66
CA GLY A 86 7.88 4.94 10.07
C GLY A 86 7.49 6.12 10.96
N LEU A 87 7.33 7.32 10.39
CA LEU A 87 6.82 8.49 11.09
C LEU A 87 5.29 8.60 10.96
N ASN A 88 4.73 8.12 9.85
CA ASN A 88 3.29 8.07 9.61
C ASN A 88 2.74 6.64 9.75
N GLU A 89 2.43 6.25 10.98
CA GLU A 89 1.81 4.96 11.32
C GLU A 89 0.28 4.99 11.21
N LYS A 90 -0.30 5.99 10.53
CA LYS A 90 -1.75 6.11 10.36
C LYS A 90 -2.21 5.31 9.14
N CYS A 91 -3.14 4.39 9.38
CA CYS A 91 -3.74 3.57 8.35
C CYS A 91 -4.49 4.41 7.32
N SER A 92 -4.09 4.32 6.04
CA SER A 92 -4.71 5.04 4.93
C SER A 92 -6.19 4.71 4.69
N PHE A 93 -6.69 3.60 5.27
CA PHE A 93 -8.08 3.14 5.09
C PHE A 93 -9.05 3.66 6.15
N CYS A 94 -8.58 3.85 7.39
CA CYS A 94 -9.47 4.16 8.52
C CYS A 94 -8.91 5.19 9.52
N GLY A 95 -7.70 5.69 9.28
CA GLY A 95 -7.00 6.65 10.15
C GLY A 95 -6.49 6.10 11.47
N GLY A 96 -6.73 4.82 11.78
CA GLY A 96 -6.25 4.18 13.01
C GLY A 96 -4.74 3.92 13.00
N SER A 97 -4.15 3.75 14.18
CA SER A 97 -2.73 3.44 14.34
C SER A 97 -2.39 2.03 13.85
N GLY A 98 -1.22 1.87 13.25
CA GLY A 98 -0.66 0.58 12.85
C GLY A 98 0.56 0.19 13.65
N TRP A 99 0.81 -1.12 13.69
CA TRP A 99 1.96 -1.73 14.33
C TRP A 99 2.88 -2.29 13.26
N ARG A 100 4.19 -2.09 13.41
CA ARG A 100 5.18 -2.58 12.46
C ARG A 100 5.08 -4.11 12.32
N GLN A 101 5.26 -4.63 11.11
CA GLN A 101 5.21 -6.06 10.76
C GLN A 101 6.53 -6.52 10.15
#